data_AF-A0A497BUW8-F1
#
_entry.id   AF-A0A497BUW8-F1
#
_cell.length_a   1.000
_cell.length_b   1.000
_cell.length_c   1.000
_cell.angle_alpha   90.00
_cell.angle_beta   90.00
_cell.angle_gamma   90.00
#
_symmetry.space_group_name_H-M   'P 1'
#
loop_
_entity.id
_entity.type
_entity.pdbx_description
1 polymer ?
#
loop_
_entity_poly.entity_id
_entity_poly.type
_entity_poly.pdbx_seq_one_letter_code
_entity_poly.pdbx_strand_id
1 'polypeptide(L)'
;KSRASAQKALELDDGLAGAHTAMGYVLLYFDRDWEGGGRAFRRALEIDPNGGMARHGYADYLVAVGRLDESVEQVLLGRKSNPLSPMANAVVVGHLYIARRYEEAIAEAEKLLVVNPQLPAVRGFIRRAYWQMGKLEEAIEMLRETEWAKQPKVREALDQGYAESGPRGAMLALARLLEAQSNTEFVEPLTIAVYYGRAGWGDSAIDWLEKAEEDHSPTMVHTLLDPCFDSIRGTPRFKALRRRMNLPG
;
A
#
# COMPACT_ATOMS: atom_id res chain seq x y z
N LYS A 1 -17.15 7.67 14.71
CA LYS A 1 -17.11 9.12 15.04
C LYS A 1 -16.85 9.97 13.78
N SER A 2 -15.82 9.67 12.99
CA SER A 2 -15.48 10.42 11.76
C SER A 2 -16.63 10.57 10.75
N ARG A 3 -17.43 9.51 10.50
CA ARG A 3 -18.64 9.59 9.65
C ARG A 3 -19.65 10.63 10.14
N ALA A 4 -20.09 10.50 11.40
CA ALA A 4 -21.12 11.37 11.96
C ALA A 4 -20.67 12.83 11.99
N SER A 5 -19.39 13.08 12.25
CA SER A 5 -18.81 14.43 12.20
C SER A 5 -18.75 14.99 10.78
N ALA A 6 -18.32 14.19 9.79
CA ALA A 6 -18.30 14.62 8.39
C ALA A 6 -19.72 14.89 7.87
N GLN A 7 -20.68 14.02 8.17
CA GLN A 7 -22.08 14.17 7.78
C GLN A 7 -22.70 15.44 8.38
N LYS A 8 -22.52 15.66 9.68
CA LYS A 8 -23.03 16.87 10.34
C LYS A 8 -22.40 18.15 9.78
N ALA A 9 -21.11 18.12 9.43
CA ALA A 9 -20.45 19.25 8.79
C ALA A 9 -21.08 19.58 7.42
N LEU A 10 -21.37 18.55 6.61
CA LEU A 10 -22.04 18.71 5.31
C LEU A 10 -23.49 19.21 5.44
N GLU A 11 -24.22 18.77 6.48
CA GLU A 11 -25.57 19.28 6.77
C GLU A 11 -25.58 20.75 7.17
N LEU A 12 -24.51 21.22 7.84
CA LEU A 12 -24.37 22.61 8.25
C LEU A 12 -23.86 23.49 7.10
N ASP A 13 -22.90 23.00 6.32
CA ASP A 13 -22.31 23.71 5.20
C ASP A 13 -21.69 22.73 4.17
N ASP A 14 -22.37 22.56 3.03
CA ASP A 14 -21.90 21.74 1.91
C ASP A 14 -20.72 22.39 1.13
N GLY A 15 -20.41 23.65 1.43
CA GLY A 15 -19.26 24.38 0.88
C GLY A 15 -17.93 24.07 1.55
N LEU A 16 -17.89 23.16 2.54
CA LEU A 16 -16.65 22.81 3.25
C LEU A 16 -15.86 21.71 2.53
N ALA A 17 -14.78 22.09 1.84
CA ALA A 17 -13.86 21.14 1.18
C ALA A 17 -13.35 20.06 2.14
N GLY A 18 -13.05 20.43 3.39
CA GLY A 18 -12.60 19.49 4.43
C GLY A 18 -13.64 18.44 4.81
N ALA A 19 -14.94 18.79 4.79
CA ALA A 19 -16.03 17.87 5.10
C ALA A 19 -16.20 16.83 3.97
N HIS A 20 -16.18 17.29 2.71
CA HIS A 20 -16.15 16.41 1.53
C HIS A 20 -14.92 15.50 1.51
N THR A 21 -13.75 16.02 1.86
CA THR A 21 -12.51 15.22 1.98
C THR A 21 -12.66 14.12 3.03
N ALA A 22 -13.14 14.46 4.23
CA ALA A 22 -13.34 13.51 5.31
C ALA A 22 -14.38 12.44 4.92
N MET A 23 -15.47 12.84 4.25
CA MET A 23 -16.47 11.91 3.74
C MET A 23 -15.88 10.98 2.67
N GLY A 24 -15.05 11.49 1.77
CA GLY A 24 -14.36 10.68 0.77
C GLY A 24 -13.52 9.57 1.39
N TYR A 25 -12.74 9.89 2.43
CA TYR A 25 -11.97 8.89 3.18
C TYR A 25 -12.86 7.86 3.88
N VAL A 26 -14.01 8.29 4.42
CA VAL A 26 -15.00 7.40 5.05
C VAL A 26 -15.56 6.41 4.01
N LEU A 27 -15.98 6.91 2.86
CA LEU A 27 -16.56 6.10 1.79
C LEU A 27 -15.54 5.11 1.21
N LEU A 28 -14.30 5.56 0.99
CA LEU A 28 -13.23 4.75 0.41
C LEU A 28 -12.76 3.63 1.35
N TYR A 29 -12.46 3.95 2.61
CA TYR A 29 -11.79 3.02 3.53
C TYR A 29 -12.72 2.25 4.47
N PHE A 30 -13.94 2.75 4.71
CA PHE A 30 -14.87 2.11 5.65
C PHE A 30 -16.10 1.53 4.95
N ASP A 31 -16.68 2.24 3.97
CA ASP A 31 -17.87 1.74 3.27
C ASP A 31 -17.56 0.93 2.02
N ARG A 32 -16.35 1.07 1.49
CA ARG A 32 -15.96 0.52 0.19
C ARG A 32 -16.90 1.00 -0.93
N ASP A 33 -17.40 2.22 -0.79
CA ASP A 33 -18.10 2.95 -1.85
C ASP A 33 -17.07 3.77 -2.62
N TRP A 34 -16.36 3.10 -3.52
CA TRP A 34 -15.27 3.69 -4.31
C TRP A 34 -15.74 4.87 -5.14
N GLU A 35 -16.89 4.71 -5.81
CA GLU A 35 -17.47 5.75 -6.65
C GLU A 35 -17.98 6.93 -5.83
N GLY A 36 -18.60 6.68 -4.67
CA GLY A 36 -18.97 7.72 -3.71
C GLY A 36 -17.75 8.48 -3.19
N GLY A 37 -16.69 7.76 -2.81
CA GLY A 37 -15.43 8.37 -2.37
C GLY A 37 -14.82 9.26 -3.44
N GLY A 38 -14.72 8.77 -4.68
CA GLY A 38 -14.23 9.52 -5.82
C GLY A 38 -15.04 10.80 -6.09
N ARG A 39 -16.38 10.75 -6.00
CA ARG A 39 -17.25 11.94 -6.12
C ARG A 39 -16.99 12.95 -5.00
N ALA A 40 -16.89 12.49 -3.75
CA ALA A 40 -16.65 13.36 -2.60
C ALA A 40 -15.29 14.07 -2.69
N PHE A 41 -14.22 13.37 -3.08
CA PHE A 41 -12.92 14.00 -3.29
C PHE A 41 -12.94 15.02 -4.44
N ARG A 42 -13.62 14.70 -5.55
CA ARG A 42 -13.78 15.66 -6.66
C ARG A 42 -14.50 16.93 -6.20
N ARG A 43 -15.59 16.78 -5.43
CA ARG A 43 -16.32 17.92 -4.86
C ARG A 43 -15.44 18.77 -3.94
N ALA A 44 -14.62 18.12 -3.10
CA ALA A 44 -13.64 18.83 -2.27
C ALA A 44 -12.66 19.66 -3.11
N LEU A 45 -12.20 19.12 -4.25
CA LEU A 45 -11.25 19.79 -5.16
C LEU A 45 -11.89 20.88 -6.03
N GLU A 46 -13.20 20.82 -6.28
CA GLU A 46 -13.94 21.93 -6.90
C GLU A 46 -14.01 23.14 -5.96
N ILE A 47 -14.12 22.90 -4.66
CA ILE A 47 -14.21 23.94 -3.62
C ILE A 47 -12.81 24.49 -3.29
N ASP A 48 -11.85 23.61 -3.04
CA ASP A 48 -10.44 23.95 -2.79
C ASP A 48 -9.52 23.16 -3.73
N PRO A 49 -9.14 23.74 -4.88
CA PRO A 49 -8.22 23.10 -5.81
C PRO A 49 -6.83 22.83 -5.21
N ASN A 50 -6.43 23.45 -4.10
CA ASN A 50 -5.11 23.27 -3.52
C ASN A 50 -5.09 22.29 -2.34
N GLY A 51 -6.22 21.67 -2.01
CA GLY A 51 -6.35 20.75 -0.88
C GLY A 51 -5.50 19.49 -1.02
N GLY A 52 -4.30 19.47 -0.41
CA GLY A 52 -3.35 18.35 -0.51
C GLY A 52 -3.91 17.00 -0.05
N MET A 53 -4.69 16.99 1.03
CA MET A 53 -5.36 15.78 1.53
C MET A 53 -6.45 15.27 0.58
N ALA A 54 -7.24 16.17 -0.01
CA ALA A 54 -8.25 15.80 -1.00
C ALA A 54 -7.60 15.19 -2.25
N ARG A 55 -6.47 15.76 -2.71
CA ARG A 55 -5.70 15.23 -3.84
C ARG A 55 -5.14 13.84 -3.55
N HIS A 56 -4.60 13.59 -2.36
CA HIS A 56 -4.14 12.27 -1.96
C HIS A 56 -5.29 11.25 -1.93
N GLY A 57 -6.41 11.56 -1.29
CA GLY A 57 -7.57 10.66 -1.29
C GLY A 57 -8.13 10.40 -2.70
N TYR A 58 -8.14 11.42 -3.57
CA TYR A 58 -8.52 11.22 -4.97
C TYR A 58 -7.52 10.33 -5.72
N ALA A 59 -6.23 10.46 -5.43
CA ALA A 59 -5.19 9.59 -5.96
C ALA A 59 -5.37 8.12 -5.53
N ASP A 60 -5.77 7.86 -4.28
CA ASP A 60 -6.07 6.52 -3.79
C ASP A 60 -7.25 5.90 -4.56
N TYR A 61 -8.31 6.69 -4.78
CA TYR A 61 -9.44 6.28 -5.62
C TYR A 61 -8.97 5.95 -7.04
N LEU A 62 -8.14 6.80 -7.66
CA LEU A 62 -7.60 6.58 -9.00
C LEU A 62 -6.79 5.28 -9.09
N VAL A 63 -6.01 4.95 -8.05
CA VAL A 63 -5.32 3.66 -7.93
C VAL A 63 -6.32 2.49 -7.88
N ALA A 64 -7.38 2.60 -7.08
CA ALA A 64 -8.41 1.56 -6.96
C ALA A 64 -9.14 1.27 -8.29
N VAL A 65 -9.33 2.29 -9.14
CA VAL A 65 -9.97 2.16 -10.47
C VAL A 65 -8.98 1.99 -11.63
N GLY A 66 -7.70 1.73 -11.33
CA GLY A 66 -6.68 1.42 -12.33
C GLY A 66 -6.13 2.61 -13.13
N ARG A 67 -6.44 3.85 -12.74
CA ARG A 67 -5.98 5.10 -13.39
C ARG A 67 -4.67 5.59 -12.76
N LEU A 68 -3.61 4.80 -12.92
CA LEU A 68 -2.36 4.95 -12.17
C LEU A 68 -1.60 6.25 -12.50
N ASP A 69 -1.53 6.65 -13.77
CA ASP A 69 -0.81 7.87 -14.16
C ASP A 69 -1.46 9.13 -13.60
N GLU A 70 -2.79 9.18 -13.65
CA GLU A 70 -3.56 10.28 -13.07
C GLU A 70 -3.41 10.32 -11.55
N SER A 71 -3.32 9.17 -10.89
CA SER A 71 -3.03 9.10 -9.46
C SER A 71 -1.70 9.75 -9.11
N VAL A 72 -0.65 9.46 -9.89
CA VAL A 72 0.68 10.07 -9.72
C VAL A 72 0.61 11.59 -9.93
N GLU A 73 -0.12 12.05 -10.95
CA GLU A 73 -0.31 13.49 -11.18
C GLU A 73 -0.94 14.18 -9.96
N GLN A 74 -1.98 13.57 -9.36
CA GLN A 74 -2.67 14.16 -8.21
C GLN A 74 -1.78 14.27 -6.98
N VAL A 75 -0.97 13.25 -6.64
CA VAL A 75 -0.04 13.36 -5.50
C VAL A 75 1.09 14.36 -5.76
N LEU A 76 1.55 14.49 -7.01
CA LEU A 76 2.55 15.49 -7.39
C LEU A 76 1.99 16.92 -7.27
N LEU A 77 0.73 17.14 -7.66
CA LEU A 77 0.03 18.41 -7.44
C LEU A 77 -0.22 18.66 -5.94
N GLY A 78 -0.64 17.63 -5.19
CA GLY A 78 -0.85 17.69 -3.75
C GLY A 78 0.40 18.13 -2.99
N ARG A 79 1.56 17.59 -3.36
CA ARG A 79 2.86 17.98 -2.79
C ARG A 79 3.17 19.47 -2.94
N LYS A 80 2.69 20.15 -4.00
CA LYS A 80 2.95 21.59 -4.19
C LYS A 80 2.32 22.45 -3.08
N SER A 81 1.25 21.99 -2.43
CA SER A 81 0.60 22.73 -1.35
C SER A 81 1.43 22.77 -0.06
N ASN A 82 2.20 21.71 0.22
CA ASN A 82 3.15 21.68 1.33
C ASN A 82 4.38 20.84 0.96
N PRO A 83 5.36 21.43 0.24
CA PRO A 83 6.52 20.71 -0.28
C PRO A 83 7.43 20.12 0.80
N LEU A 84 7.39 20.68 2.02
CA LEU A 84 8.20 20.24 3.14
C LEU A 84 7.51 19.18 4.01
N SER A 85 6.25 18.83 3.72
CA SER A 85 5.54 17.80 4.46
C SER A 85 6.16 16.42 4.21
N PRO A 86 6.67 15.72 5.25
CA PRO A 86 7.18 14.37 5.08
C PRO A 86 6.11 13.42 4.55
N MET A 87 4.86 13.59 4.97
CA MET A 87 3.73 12.81 4.49
C MET A 87 3.46 13.05 3.01
N ALA A 88 3.40 14.32 2.57
CA ALA A 88 3.13 14.66 1.17
C ALA A 88 4.23 14.15 0.23
N ASN A 89 5.46 14.03 0.72
CA ASN A 89 6.54 13.44 -0.05
C ASN A 89 6.52 11.90 -0.03
N ALA A 90 6.20 11.27 1.10
CA ALA A 90 6.13 9.81 1.20
C ALA A 90 5.02 9.22 0.33
N VAL A 91 3.87 9.89 0.20
CA VAL A 91 2.78 9.43 -0.68
C VAL A 91 3.21 9.43 -2.15
N VAL A 92 4.02 10.39 -2.61
CA VAL A 92 4.54 10.40 -3.99
C VAL A 92 5.33 9.13 -4.27
N VAL A 93 6.22 8.72 -3.36
CA VAL A 93 7.00 7.47 -3.49
C VAL A 93 6.08 6.26 -3.61
N GLY A 94 5.07 6.17 -2.74
CA GLY A 94 4.12 5.07 -2.75
C GLY A 94 3.32 4.95 -4.04
N HIS A 95 2.80 6.07 -4.55
CA HIS A 95 2.02 6.09 -5.78
C HIS A 95 2.88 5.85 -7.03
N LEU A 96 4.13 6.33 -7.06
CA LEU A 96 5.08 5.98 -8.13
C LEU A 96 5.35 4.47 -8.14
N TYR A 97 5.55 3.86 -6.96
CA TYR A 97 5.74 2.42 -6.83
C TYR A 97 4.51 1.64 -7.32
N ILE A 98 3.31 2.04 -6.90
CA ILE A 98 2.07 1.42 -7.39
C ILE A 98 1.89 1.67 -8.88
N ALA A 99 2.31 2.81 -9.45
CA ALA A 99 2.26 3.04 -10.89
C ALA A 99 3.32 2.26 -11.69
N ARG A 100 4.11 1.39 -11.06
CA ARG A 100 5.24 0.68 -11.68
C ARG A 100 6.34 1.59 -12.22
N ARG A 101 6.41 2.84 -11.74
CA ARG A 101 7.45 3.82 -12.04
C ARG A 101 8.58 3.69 -11.02
N TYR A 102 9.24 2.53 -11.02
CA TYR A 102 10.12 2.09 -9.95
C TYR A 102 11.37 2.95 -9.79
N GLU A 103 12.02 3.30 -10.90
CA GLU A 103 13.21 4.17 -10.92
C GLU A 103 12.90 5.55 -10.35
N GLU A 104 11.74 6.11 -10.70
CA GLU A 104 11.30 7.40 -10.18
C GLU A 104 10.93 7.31 -8.70
N ALA A 105 10.28 6.22 -8.27
CA ALA A 105 9.99 5.97 -6.86
C ALA A 105 11.28 5.89 -6.03
N ILE A 106 12.31 5.22 -6.54
CA ILE A 106 13.64 5.14 -5.90
C ILE A 106 14.29 6.53 -5.84
N ALA A 107 14.33 7.26 -6.95
CA ALA A 107 14.94 8.59 -6.99
C ALA A 107 14.27 9.58 -6.02
N GLU A 108 12.93 9.56 -5.90
CA GLU A 108 12.20 10.38 -4.93
C GLU A 108 12.44 9.90 -3.49
N ALA A 109 12.49 8.59 -3.26
CA ALA A 109 12.79 8.02 -1.94
C ALA A 109 14.19 8.39 -1.44
N GLU A 110 15.20 8.35 -2.31
CA GLU A 110 16.58 8.71 -1.99
C GLU A 110 16.69 10.18 -1.58
N LYS A 111 16.01 11.09 -2.29
CA LYS A 111 15.95 12.52 -1.91
C LYS A 111 15.39 12.70 -0.49
N LEU A 112 14.37 11.92 -0.12
CA LEU A 112 13.80 11.98 1.23
C LEU A 112 14.73 11.43 2.30
N LEU A 113 15.49 10.38 1.98
CA LEU A 113 16.45 9.79 2.92
C LEU A 113 17.69 10.67 3.13
N VAL A 114 18.03 11.56 2.20
CA VAL A 114 19.04 12.60 2.42
C VAL A 114 18.59 13.58 3.52
N VAL A 115 17.31 13.97 3.50
CA VAL A 115 16.75 14.94 4.47
C VAL A 115 16.46 14.27 5.82
N ASN A 116 15.83 13.11 5.80
CA ASN A 116 15.54 12.31 6.98
C ASN A 116 15.96 10.86 6.75
N PRO A 117 17.18 10.49 7.20
CA PRO A 117 17.68 9.13 7.04
C PRO A 117 16.84 8.08 7.77
N GLN A 118 16.07 8.44 8.80
CA GLN A 118 15.34 7.48 9.64
C GLN A 118 13.88 7.36 9.23
N LEU A 119 13.65 6.99 7.96
CA LEU A 119 12.31 6.70 7.42
C LEU A 119 12.22 5.24 6.94
N PRO A 120 11.91 4.28 7.83
CA PRO A 120 11.82 2.86 7.47
C PRO A 120 10.81 2.57 6.35
N ALA A 121 9.68 3.29 6.33
CA ALA A 121 8.67 3.14 5.28
C ALA A 121 9.21 3.49 3.88
N VAL A 122 9.99 4.57 3.78
CA VAL A 122 10.59 5.03 2.52
C VAL A 122 11.68 4.06 2.04
N ARG A 123 12.55 3.59 2.93
CA ARG A 123 13.51 2.50 2.61
C ARG A 123 12.80 1.22 2.15
N GLY A 124 11.64 0.91 2.75
CA GLY A 124 10.80 -0.21 2.36
C GLY A 124 10.32 -0.12 0.92
N PHE A 125 10.00 1.07 0.39
CA PHE A 125 9.64 1.25 -1.01
C PHE A 125 10.80 1.03 -1.97
N ILE A 126 12.03 1.47 -1.64
CA ILE A 126 13.23 1.18 -2.45
C ILE A 126 13.43 -0.33 -2.56
N ARG A 127 13.40 -1.04 -1.41
CA ARG A 127 13.52 -2.50 -1.39
C ARG A 127 12.44 -3.18 -2.24
N ARG A 128 11.18 -2.73 -2.12
CA ARG A 128 10.06 -3.23 -2.91
C ARG A 128 10.23 -2.96 -4.40
N ALA A 129 10.74 -1.79 -4.77
CA ALA A 129 11.01 -1.42 -6.15
C ALA A 129 12.14 -2.29 -6.75
N TYR A 130 13.25 -2.48 -6.03
CA TYR A 130 14.30 -3.43 -6.44
C TYR A 130 13.77 -4.84 -6.68
N TRP A 131 12.90 -5.33 -5.78
CA TRP A 131 12.25 -6.62 -5.98
C TRP A 131 11.49 -6.69 -7.31
N GLN A 132 10.69 -5.66 -7.64
CA GLN A 132 9.91 -5.66 -8.88
C GLN A 132 10.73 -5.44 -10.14
N MET A 133 11.86 -4.76 -10.03
CA MET A 133 12.82 -4.59 -11.13
C MET A 133 13.69 -5.85 -11.36
N GLY A 134 13.52 -6.90 -10.56
CA GLY A 134 14.35 -8.11 -10.65
C GLY A 134 15.74 -7.98 -10.02
N LYS A 135 16.01 -6.87 -9.32
CA LYS A 135 17.22 -6.63 -8.51
C LYS A 135 17.07 -7.30 -7.14
N LEU A 136 16.97 -8.64 -7.18
CA LEU A 136 16.53 -9.42 -6.03
C LEU A 136 17.60 -9.48 -4.94
N GLU A 137 18.87 -9.52 -5.33
CA GLU A 137 20.02 -9.53 -4.44
C GLU A 137 20.08 -8.25 -3.61
N GLU A 138 19.95 -7.08 -4.25
CA GLU A 138 19.92 -5.79 -3.55
C GLU A 138 18.71 -5.70 -2.61
N ALA A 139 17.55 -6.22 -3.02
CA ALA A 139 16.36 -6.25 -2.17
C ALA A 139 16.53 -7.15 -0.93
N ILE A 140 17.19 -8.30 -1.07
CA ILE A 140 17.50 -9.20 0.05
C ILE A 140 18.51 -8.56 1.01
N GLU A 141 19.56 -7.93 0.48
CA GLU A 141 20.56 -7.30 1.34
C GLU A 141 19.95 -6.15 2.15
N MET A 142 19.12 -5.32 1.50
CA MET A 142 18.33 -4.30 2.21
C MET A 142 17.38 -4.89 3.26
N LEU A 143 16.86 -6.11 3.05
CA LEU A 143 16.02 -6.77 4.05
C LEU A 143 16.84 -7.22 5.25
N ARG A 144 18.02 -7.84 5.03
CA ARG A 144 18.92 -8.30 6.09
C ARG A 144 19.34 -7.19 7.05
N GLU A 145 19.50 -5.98 6.53
CA GLU A 145 19.87 -4.81 7.34
C GLU A 145 18.76 -4.28 8.25
N THR A 146 17.53 -4.78 8.12
CA THR A 146 16.43 -4.38 9.02
C THR A 146 16.58 -5.00 10.40
N GLU A 147 16.21 -4.27 11.45
CA GLU A 147 16.24 -4.79 12.83
C GLU A 147 15.37 -6.03 13.02
N TRP A 148 14.27 -6.17 12.27
CA TRP A 148 13.47 -7.39 12.26
C TRP A 148 14.23 -8.59 11.69
N ALA A 149 14.91 -8.42 10.55
CA ALA A 149 15.68 -9.49 9.93
C ALA A 149 16.92 -9.89 10.74
N LYS A 150 17.44 -9.02 11.61
CA LYS A 150 18.56 -9.31 12.52
C LYS A 150 18.16 -10.19 13.71
N GLN A 151 16.87 -10.37 14.00
CA GLN A 151 16.44 -11.27 15.07
C GLN A 151 16.85 -12.72 14.75
N PRO A 152 17.39 -13.50 15.70
CA PRO A 152 18.02 -14.79 15.41
C PRO A 152 17.16 -15.74 14.58
N LYS A 153 15.88 -15.94 14.97
CA LYS A 153 14.95 -16.81 14.24
C LYS A 153 14.63 -16.33 12.83
N VAL A 154 14.51 -15.01 12.65
CA VAL A 154 14.18 -14.40 11.35
C VAL A 154 15.39 -14.51 10.42
N ARG A 155 16.59 -14.21 10.94
CA ARG A 155 17.85 -14.32 10.21
C ARG A 155 18.09 -15.75 9.75
N GLU A 156 17.92 -16.71 10.65
CA GLU A 156 18.08 -18.13 10.35
C GLU A 156 17.14 -18.58 9.22
N ALA A 157 15.85 -18.26 9.32
CA ALA A 157 14.88 -18.60 8.28
C ALA A 157 15.21 -17.92 6.93
N LEU A 158 15.57 -16.63 6.95
CA LEU A 158 15.96 -15.88 5.76
C LEU A 158 17.17 -16.52 5.07
N ASP A 159 18.24 -16.80 5.82
CA ASP A 159 19.49 -17.32 5.27
C ASP A 159 19.35 -18.78 4.81
N GLN A 160 18.59 -19.63 5.53
CA GLN A 160 18.29 -21.00 5.10
C GLN A 160 17.47 -21.01 3.80
N GLY A 161 16.37 -20.26 3.75
CA GLY A 161 15.54 -20.16 2.55
C GLY A 161 16.32 -19.59 1.36
N TYR A 162 17.22 -18.63 1.61
CA TYR A 162 18.11 -18.11 0.58
C TYR A 162 19.06 -19.19 0.04
N ALA A 163 19.67 -19.98 0.92
CA ALA A 163 20.58 -21.06 0.52
C ALA A 163 19.87 -22.16 -0.29
N GLU A 164 18.60 -22.44 0.02
CA GLU A 164 17.81 -23.47 -0.66
C GLU A 164 17.37 -23.08 -2.08
N SER A 165 16.91 -21.84 -2.28
CA SER A 165 16.26 -21.43 -3.55
C SER A 165 16.41 -19.95 -3.86
N GLY A 166 17.49 -19.33 -3.39
CA GLY A 166 17.81 -17.92 -3.64
C GLY A 166 16.80 -16.94 -3.03
N PRO A 167 16.70 -15.72 -3.58
CA PRO A 167 15.85 -14.67 -3.00
C PRO A 167 14.38 -15.08 -2.77
N ARG A 168 13.78 -15.83 -3.69
CA ARG A 168 12.40 -16.29 -3.54
C ARG A 168 12.26 -17.35 -2.44
N GLY A 169 13.25 -18.22 -2.28
CA GLY A 169 13.32 -19.15 -1.16
C GLY A 169 13.39 -18.44 0.19
N ALA A 170 14.16 -17.35 0.28
CA ALA A 170 14.21 -16.51 1.48
C ALA A 170 12.82 -15.93 1.83
N MET A 171 12.08 -15.41 0.84
CA MET A 171 10.72 -14.91 1.08
C MET A 171 9.75 -16.02 1.51
N LEU A 172 9.89 -17.22 0.93
CA LEU A 172 9.07 -18.39 1.30
C LEU A 172 9.32 -18.80 2.76
N ALA A 173 10.59 -18.87 3.18
CA ALA A 173 10.94 -19.24 4.54
C ALA A 173 10.41 -18.21 5.55
N LEU A 174 10.49 -16.91 5.24
CA LEU A 174 9.90 -15.86 6.06
C LEU A 174 8.37 -15.94 6.12
N ALA A 175 7.70 -16.24 4.99
CA ALA A 175 6.25 -16.44 4.96
C ALA A 175 5.82 -17.58 5.90
N ARG A 176 6.50 -18.73 5.81
CA ARG A 176 6.24 -19.90 6.67
C ARG A 176 6.51 -19.63 8.15
N LEU A 177 7.58 -18.88 8.45
CA LEU A 177 7.89 -18.48 9.82
C LEU A 177 6.76 -17.63 10.41
N LEU A 178 6.30 -16.61 9.67
CA LEU A 178 5.23 -15.72 10.10
C LEU A 178 3.88 -16.45 10.21
N GLU A 179 3.58 -17.35 9.28
CA GLU A 179 2.42 -18.23 9.37
C GLU A 179 2.46 -19.12 10.62
N ALA A 180 3.60 -19.74 10.91
CA ALA A 180 3.75 -20.55 12.13
C ALA A 180 3.56 -19.71 13.40
N GLN A 181 4.11 -18.49 13.45
CA GLN A 181 3.93 -17.55 14.55
C GLN A 181 2.47 -17.13 14.74
N SER A 182 1.71 -16.99 13.64
CA SER A 182 0.29 -16.60 13.67
C SER A 182 -0.61 -17.59 14.44
N ASN A 183 -0.13 -18.82 14.68
CA ASN A 183 -0.85 -19.81 15.49
C ASN A 183 -0.73 -19.56 17.00
N THR A 184 0.24 -18.75 17.44
CA THR A 184 0.54 -18.49 18.85
C THR A 184 0.39 -17.03 19.25
N GLU A 185 0.54 -16.11 18.31
CA GLU A 185 0.41 -14.67 18.54
C GLU A 185 -0.20 -13.99 17.32
N PHE A 186 -0.67 -12.75 17.49
CA PHE A 186 -1.22 -11.99 16.38
C PHE A 186 -0.12 -11.62 15.39
N VAL A 187 -0.27 -12.09 14.15
CA VAL A 187 0.52 -11.66 13.00
C VAL A 187 -0.45 -11.15 11.95
N GLU A 188 -0.23 -9.92 11.48
CA GLU A 188 -1.06 -9.28 10.46
C GLU A 188 -1.12 -10.16 9.17
N PRO A 189 -2.29 -10.70 8.78
CA PRO A 189 -2.44 -11.61 7.64
C PRO A 189 -1.87 -11.07 6.34
N LEU A 190 -1.99 -9.76 6.10
CA LEU A 190 -1.45 -9.09 4.93
C LEU A 190 0.07 -9.16 4.82
N THR A 191 0.77 -9.18 5.96
CA THR A 191 2.23 -9.33 5.97
C THR A 191 2.62 -10.71 5.44
N ILE A 192 1.91 -11.76 5.86
CA ILE A 192 2.14 -13.13 5.42
C ILE A 192 1.83 -13.25 3.92
N ALA A 193 0.68 -12.73 3.48
CA ALA A 193 0.30 -12.70 2.07
C ALA A 193 1.38 -12.07 1.18
N VAL A 194 1.94 -10.94 1.61
CA VAL A 194 2.98 -10.21 0.88
C VAL A 194 4.26 -11.04 0.71
N TYR A 195 4.70 -11.78 1.73
CA TYR A 195 5.88 -12.64 1.62
C TYR A 195 5.62 -13.84 0.71
N TYR A 196 4.45 -14.48 0.79
CA TYR A 196 4.05 -15.52 -0.16
C TYR A 196 3.98 -15.00 -1.61
N GLY A 197 3.43 -13.80 -1.80
CA GLY A 197 3.36 -13.14 -3.11
C GLY A 197 4.75 -12.91 -3.70
N ARG A 198 5.69 -12.37 -2.92
CA ARG A 198 7.09 -12.19 -3.36
C ARG A 198 7.81 -13.51 -3.61
N ALA A 199 7.52 -14.56 -2.84
CA ALA A 199 8.04 -15.90 -3.09
C ALA A 199 7.52 -16.52 -4.39
N GLY A 200 6.45 -15.99 -4.98
CA GLY A 200 5.78 -16.56 -6.15
C GLY A 200 4.77 -17.67 -5.80
N TRP A 201 4.40 -17.79 -4.53
CA TRP A 201 3.46 -18.81 -4.02
C TRP A 201 2.04 -18.24 -4.01
N GLY A 202 1.46 -18.18 -5.21
CA GLY A 202 0.23 -17.44 -5.47
C GLY A 202 -1.00 -17.93 -4.69
N ASP A 203 -1.21 -19.24 -4.61
CA ASP A 203 -2.38 -19.79 -3.90
C ASP A 203 -2.34 -19.46 -2.40
N SER A 204 -1.19 -19.66 -1.75
CA SER A 204 -0.99 -19.28 -0.34
C SER A 204 -1.11 -17.76 -0.14
N ALA A 205 -0.61 -16.96 -1.07
CA ALA A 205 -0.80 -15.51 -1.01
C ALA A 205 -2.29 -15.14 -1.03
N ILE A 206 -3.10 -15.79 -1.88
CA ILE A 206 -4.55 -15.59 -1.92
C ILE A 206 -5.20 -16.05 -0.61
N ASP A 207 -4.86 -17.23 -0.08
CA ASP A 207 -5.42 -17.73 1.19
C ASP A 207 -5.29 -16.68 2.31
N TRP A 208 -4.11 -16.07 2.42
CA TRP A 208 -3.83 -15.03 3.43
C TRP A 208 -4.49 -13.68 3.12
N LEU A 209 -4.70 -13.35 1.84
CA LEU A 209 -5.51 -12.18 1.46
C LEU A 209 -7.00 -12.37 1.78
N GLU A 210 -7.53 -13.59 1.61
CA GLU A 210 -8.91 -13.91 1.97
C GLU A 210 -9.11 -13.87 3.48
N LYS A 211 -8.15 -14.41 4.25
CA LYS A 211 -8.13 -14.27 5.72
C LYS A 211 -8.07 -12.80 6.16
N ALA A 212 -7.20 -11.99 5.55
CA ALA A 212 -7.12 -10.55 5.84
C ALA A 212 -8.44 -9.81 5.61
N GLU A 213 -9.19 -10.25 4.60
CA GLU A 213 -10.50 -9.71 4.27
C GLU A 213 -11.57 -10.12 5.29
N GLU A 214 -11.56 -11.37 5.74
CA GLU A 214 -12.41 -11.87 6.83
C GLU A 214 -12.15 -11.14 8.16
N ASP A 215 -10.87 -10.86 8.45
CA ASP A 215 -10.45 -10.14 9.66
C ASP A 215 -10.64 -8.61 9.57
N HIS A 216 -11.18 -8.10 8.44
CA HIS A 216 -11.36 -6.66 8.18
C HIS A 216 -10.06 -5.84 8.36
N SER A 217 -8.92 -6.36 7.87
CA SER A 217 -7.63 -5.71 8.05
C SER A 217 -7.63 -4.26 7.52
N PRO A 218 -7.16 -3.28 8.32
CA PRO A 218 -7.27 -1.86 7.99
C PRO A 218 -6.45 -1.43 6.76
N THR A 219 -5.45 -2.21 6.36
CA THR A 219 -4.57 -1.88 5.22
C THR A 219 -4.86 -2.68 3.96
N MET A 220 -5.93 -3.50 3.97
CA MET A 220 -6.31 -4.39 2.88
C MET A 220 -6.39 -3.68 1.53
N VAL A 221 -7.00 -2.48 1.50
CA VAL A 221 -7.16 -1.65 0.30
C VAL A 221 -5.83 -1.36 -0.39
N HIS A 222 -4.79 -1.00 0.37
CA HIS A 222 -3.49 -0.64 -0.18
C HIS A 222 -2.69 -1.89 -0.56
N THR A 223 -2.75 -2.92 0.28
CA THR A 223 -1.94 -4.13 0.10
C THR A 223 -2.40 -4.94 -1.10
N LEU A 224 -3.71 -5.06 -1.35
CA LEU A 224 -4.24 -5.78 -2.51
C LEU A 224 -3.76 -5.18 -3.85
N LEU A 225 -3.36 -3.90 -3.84
CA LEU A 225 -2.89 -3.16 -5.01
C LEU A 225 -1.36 -3.22 -5.19
N ASP A 226 -0.64 -3.88 -4.27
CA ASP A 226 0.80 -4.13 -4.37
C ASP A 226 1.13 -4.95 -5.65
N PRO A 227 2.12 -4.52 -6.46
CA PRO A 227 2.57 -5.28 -7.63
C PRO A 227 3.08 -6.69 -7.32
N CYS A 228 3.37 -7.06 -6.06
CA CYS A 228 3.79 -8.42 -5.72
C CYS A 228 2.70 -9.47 -5.95
N PHE A 229 1.45 -9.03 -6.16
CA PHE A 229 0.32 -9.87 -6.50
C PHE A 229 0.01 -9.89 -8.00
N ASP A 230 0.80 -9.26 -8.86
CA ASP A 230 0.50 -9.14 -10.29
C ASP A 230 0.35 -10.50 -10.99
N SER A 231 1.12 -11.52 -10.57
CA SER A 231 1.01 -12.89 -11.08
C SER A 231 -0.33 -13.57 -10.74
N ILE A 232 -1.01 -13.15 -9.66
CA ILE A 232 -2.26 -13.76 -9.20
C ILE A 232 -3.51 -12.93 -9.55
N ARG A 233 -3.36 -11.68 -10.02
CA ARG A 233 -4.50 -10.78 -10.34
C ARG A 233 -5.50 -11.37 -11.34
N GLY A 234 -5.01 -12.21 -12.25
CA GLY A 234 -5.84 -12.85 -13.29
C GLY A 234 -6.69 -14.01 -12.80
N THR A 235 -6.38 -14.58 -11.63
CA THR A 235 -7.00 -15.79 -11.12
C THR A 235 -8.48 -15.57 -10.74
N PRO A 236 -9.34 -16.60 -10.85
CA PRO A 236 -10.73 -16.50 -10.43
C PRO A 236 -10.89 -16.10 -8.95
N ARG A 237 -10.04 -16.64 -8.07
CA ARG A 237 -10.08 -16.35 -6.62
C ARG A 237 -9.75 -14.89 -6.32
N PHE A 238 -8.69 -14.34 -6.94
CA PHE A 238 -8.35 -12.93 -6.75
C PHE A 238 -9.44 -11.98 -7.27
N LYS A 239 -10.05 -12.31 -8.42
CA LYS A 239 -11.19 -11.56 -8.96
C LYS A 239 -12.41 -11.61 -8.03
N ALA A 240 -12.69 -12.77 -7.44
CA ALA A 240 -13.76 -12.91 -6.46
C ALA A 240 -13.50 -12.07 -5.20
N LEU A 241 -12.26 -12.07 -4.70
CA LEU A 241 -11.84 -11.23 -3.58
C LEU A 241 -12.04 -9.73 -3.88
N ARG A 242 -11.61 -9.24 -5.05
CA ARG A 242 -11.86 -7.85 -5.47
C ARG A 242 -13.35 -7.48 -5.47
N ARG A 243 -14.20 -8.40 -5.94
CA ARG A 243 -15.67 -8.20 -5.95
C ARG A 243 -16.25 -8.12 -4.54
N ARG A 244 -15.79 -8.95 -3.59
CA ARG A 244 -16.21 -8.85 -2.18
C ARG A 244 -15.85 -7.49 -1.56
N MET A 245 -14.76 -6.89 -2.03
CA MET A 245 -14.34 -5.54 -1.64
C MET A 245 -15.00 -4.41 -2.44
N ASN A 246 -15.96 -4.72 -3.32
CA ASN A 246 -16.60 -3.76 -4.24
C ASN A 246 -15.64 -3.00 -5.16
N LEU A 247 -14.39 -3.46 -5.33
CA LEU A 247 -13.41 -2.75 -6.15
C LEU A 247 -13.87 -2.69 -7.62
N PRO A 248 -13.83 -1.52 -8.28
CA PRO A 248 -14.18 -1.38 -9.69
C PRO A 248 -13.30 -2.27 -10.57
N GLY A 249 -13.88 -2.83 -11.63
CA GLY A 249 -13.32 -3.91 -12.45
C GLY A 249 -11.97 -3.57 -13.07
#